data_AF-G4RJS9-F1
#
_entry.id   AF-G4RJS9-F1
#
_cell.length_a   1.000
_cell.length_b   1.000
_cell.length_c   1.000
_cell.angle_alpha   90.00
_cell.angle_beta   90.00
_cell.angle_gamma   90.00
#
_symmetry.space_group_name_H-M   'P 1'
#
loop_
_entity.id
_entity.type
_entity.pdbx_description
1 polymer ?
#
loop_
_entity_poly.entity_id
_entity_poly.type
_entity_poly.pdbx_seq_one_letter_code
_entity_poly.pdbx_strand_id
1 'polypeptide(L)'
;MPRQYARLAVDRELADEFHRGVKSLGRKPSEVLEHLLKAAVDAIEHGIDPIDMIHICRLARSLGLGRGGYEVGREAGILLRAYYRPEELLEILTRIGPKILHTNRVGPRAFRVSDPIARDTVRGILEGMGYRAAADEDIITIETA
;
A
#
# COMPACT_ATOMS: atom_id res chain seq x y z
N MET A 1 -7.79 21.36 -18.33
CA MET A 1 -7.95 21.53 -16.87
C MET A 1 -7.33 20.32 -16.18
N PRO A 2 -6.20 20.44 -15.46
CA PRO A 2 -5.63 19.29 -14.79
C PRO A 2 -6.50 18.96 -13.57
N ARG A 3 -7.08 17.75 -13.57
CA ARG A 3 -7.86 17.22 -12.44
C ARG A 3 -6.93 17.05 -11.24
N GLN A 4 -7.22 17.79 -10.17
CA GLN A 4 -6.50 17.90 -8.88
C GLN A 4 -6.50 16.62 -8.04
N TYR A 5 -6.10 15.49 -8.60
CA TYR A 5 -5.60 14.37 -7.81
C TYR A 5 -4.24 13.96 -8.37
N ALA A 6 -3.30 14.90 -8.32
CA ALA A 6 -1.89 14.59 -8.22
C ALA A 6 -1.69 13.89 -6.86
N ARG A 7 -2.07 12.62 -6.77
CA ARG A 7 -1.62 11.72 -5.71
C ARG A 7 -0.16 11.46 -6.00
N LEU A 8 0.73 12.30 -5.46
CA LEU A 8 2.14 12.04 -5.23
C LEU A 8 2.80 13.30 -4.65
N ALA A 9 3.28 13.16 -3.41
CA ALA A 9 3.88 14.15 -2.52
C ALA A 9 2.88 15.06 -1.79
N VAL A 10 2.50 14.67 -0.58
CA VAL A 10 2.21 15.67 0.46
C VAL A 10 3.47 16.50 0.61
N ASP A 11 3.36 17.81 0.40
CA ASP A 11 4.46 18.74 0.59
C ASP A 11 5.00 18.62 2.02
N ARG A 12 6.32 18.45 2.16
CA ARG A 12 6.99 18.32 3.46
C ARG A 12 6.66 19.49 4.38
N GLU A 13 6.58 20.70 3.82
CA GLU A 13 6.26 21.90 4.60
C GLU A 13 4.85 21.82 5.19
N LEU A 14 3.90 21.31 4.40
CA LEU A 14 2.51 21.08 4.81
C LEU A 14 2.40 19.99 5.88
N ALA A 15 3.20 18.93 5.76
CA ALA A 15 3.27 17.86 6.76
C ALA A 15 3.83 18.34 8.10
N ASP A 16 4.90 19.14 8.06
CA ASP A 16 5.52 19.74 9.24
C ASP A 16 4.58 20.77 9.90
N GLU A 17 3.87 21.57 9.11
CA GLU A 17 2.84 22.49 9.59
C GLU A 17 1.70 21.75 10.30
N PHE A 18 1.18 20.69 9.68
CA PHE A 18 0.13 19.87 10.29
C PHE A 18 0.60 19.20 11.59
N HIS A 19 1.81 18.63 11.61
CA HIS A 19 2.40 18.03 12.82
C HIS A 19 2.51 19.04 13.98
N ARG A 20 3.01 20.25 13.68
CA ARG A 20 3.09 21.35 14.67
C ARG A 20 1.70 21.77 15.14
N GLY A 21 0.74 21.91 14.22
CA GLY A 21 -0.66 22.22 14.53
C GLY A 21 -1.27 21.20 15.49
N VAL A 22 -1.12 19.91 15.23
CA VAL A 22 -1.65 18.87 16.11
C VAL A 22 -0.98 18.88 17.50
N LYS A 23 0.35 19.10 17.58
CA LYS A 23 1.03 19.25 18.87
C LYS A 23 0.55 20.48 19.67
N SER A 24 0.14 21.54 18.99
CA SER A 24 -0.33 22.79 19.62
C SER A 24 -1.78 22.75 20.12
N LEU A 25 -2.58 21.72 19.81
CA LEU A 25 -4.00 21.63 20.19
C LEU A 25 -4.26 21.49 21.71
N GLY A 26 -3.24 21.54 22.56
CA GLY A 26 -3.34 21.62 24.03
C GLY A 26 -3.83 20.34 24.72
N ARG A 27 -4.39 19.39 23.98
CA ARG A 27 -4.64 18.01 24.41
C ARG A 27 -3.46 17.17 23.97
N LYS A 28 -2.89 16.35 24.88
CA LYS A 28 -1.94 15.32 24.48
C LYS A 28 -2.64 14.45 23.42
N PRO A 29 -2.16 14.40 22.17
CA PRO A 29 -2.62 13.40 21.22
C PRO A 29 -2.52 12.04 21.91
N SER A 30 -3.49 11.16 21.72
CA SER A 30 -3.32 9.79 22.24
C SER A 30 -2.02 9.21 21.66
N GLU A 31 -1.33 8.34 22.38
CA GLU A 31 -0.10 7.69 21.87
C GLU A 31 -0.33 7.09 20.47
N VAL A 32 -1.52 6.52 20.25
CA VAL A 32 -1.99 6.03 18.94
C VAL A 32 -1.94 7.13 17.86
N LEU A 33 -2.43 8.33 18.14
CA LEU A 33 -2.42 9.45 17.21
C LEU A 33 -0.99 9.95 16.95
N GLU A 34 -0.13 10.00 17.96
CA GLU A 34 1.29 10.36 17.78
C GLU A 34 2.03 9.36 16.88
N HIS A 35 1.79 8.06 17.08
CA HIS A 35 2.38 7.01 16.25
C HIS A 35 1.88 7.06 14.81
N LEU A 36 0.59 7.33 14.59
CA LEU A 36 0.02 7.51 13.25
C LEU A 36 0.62 8.72 12.52
N LEU A 37 0.81 9.84 13.23
CA LEU A 37 1.43 11.04 12.67
C LEU A 37 2.90 10.81 12.34
N LYS A 38 3.67 10.14 13.21
CA LYS A 38 5.06 9.79 12.95
C LYS A 38 5.18 8.88 11.73
N ALA A 39 4.37 7.83 11.66
CA ALA A 39 4.37 6.93 10.53
C ALA A 39 4.03 7.70 9.23
N ALA A 40 3.07 8.64 9.27
CA ALA A 40 2.69 9.43 8.09
C ALA A 40 3.84 10.32 7.62
N VAL A 41 4.59 10.91 8.54
CA VAL A 41 5.79 11.70 8.22
C VAL A 41 6.89 10.79 7.65
N ASP A 42 7.18 9.65 8.27
CA ASP A 42 8.14 8.66 7.76
C ASP A 42 7.77 8.17 6.35
N ALA A 43 6.48 7.97 6.08
CA ALA A 43 5.98 7.60 4.77
C ALA A 43 6.34 8.69 3.74
N ILE A 44 6.09 9.96 4.06
CA ILE A 44 6.44 11.10 3.20
C ILE A 44 7.96 11.16 2.96
N GLU A 45 8.78 11.00 4.01
CA GLU A 45 10.25 11.00 3.88
C GLU A 45 10.76 9.91 2.93
N HIS A 46 10.03 8.80 2.84
CA HIS A 46 10.32 7.69 1.93
C HIS A 46 9.59 7.77 0.58
N GLY A 47 8.92 8.88 0.28
CA GLY A 47 8.18 9.09 -0.98
C GLY A 47 6.87 8.29 -1.09
N ILE A 48 6.30 7.90 0.04
CA ILE A 48 5.04 7.15 0.17
C ILE A 48 3.94 8.14 0.62
N ASP A 49 2.79 8.11 -0.03
CA ASP A 49 1.66 8.96 0.39
C ASP A 49 1.12 8.47 1.75
N PRO A 50 0.93 9.35 2.76
CA PRO A 50 0.32 8.97 4.04
C PRO A 50 -1.06 8.30 3.89
N ILE A 51 -1.80 8.60 2.83
CA ILE A 51 -3.06 7.93 2.52
C ILE A 51 -2.79 6.46 2.19
N ASP A 52 -1.76 6.17 1.40
CA ASP A 52 -1.31 4.80 1.13
C ASP A 52 -0.98 4.08 2.44
N MET A 53 -0.53 4.80 3.46
CA MET A 53 -0.22 4.24 4.77
C MET A 53 -1.45 3.78 5.57
N ILE A 54 -2.58 4.49 5.49
CA ILE A 54 -3.88 4.04 6.05
C ILE A 54 -4.32 2.75 5.34
N HIS A 55 -4.06 2.66 4.04
CA HIS A 55 -4.36 1.48 3.24
C HIS A 55 -3.40 0.33 3.50
N ILE A 56 -2.11 0.60 3.75
CA ILE A 56 -1.10 -0.35 4.24
C ILE A 56 -1.49 -0.88 5.62
N CYS A 57 -1.94 -0.02 6.55
CA CYS A 57 -2.43 -0.44 7.86
C CYS A 57 -3.72 -1.27 7.74
N ARG A 58 -4.60 -0.96 6.78
CA ARG A 58 -5.78 -1.79 6.49
C ARG A 58 -5.40 -3.13 5.88
N LEU A 59 -4.48 -3.16 4.92
CA LEU A 59 -3.87 -4.37 4.38
C LEU A 59 -3.25 -5.18 5.50
N ALA A 60 -2.35 -4.62 6.30
CA ALA A 60 -1.69 -5.28 7.43
C ALA A 60 -2.69 -5.79 8.49
N ARG A 61 -3.78 -5.04 8.74
CA ARG A 61 -4.86 -5.46 9.65
C ARG A 61 -5.73 -6.58 9.08
N SER A 62 -6.06 -6.52 7.79
CA SER A 62 -6.80 -7.60 7.09
C SER A 62 -5.95 -8.86 6.96
N LEU A 63 -4.66 -8.67 6.65
CA LEU A 63 -3.63 -9.70 6.58
C LEU A 63 -3.37 -10.36 7.92
N GLY A 64 -3.57 -9.66 9.05
CA GLY A 64 -3.12 -10.13 10.35
C GLY A 64 -1.61 -10.27 10.36
N LEU A 65 -0.93 -9.78 11.41
CA LEU A 65 0.49 -10.10 11.59
C LEU A 65 0.61 -11.63 11.67
N GLY A 66 1.08 -12.27 10.59
CA GLY A 66 1.21 -13.72 10.46
C GLY A 66 0.11 -14.50 9.72
N ARG A 67 -0.92 -13.86 9.11
CA ARG A 67 -1.95 -14.57 8.31
C ARG A 67 -1.94 -14.14 6.84
N GLY A 68 -0.77 -14.21 6.19
CA GLY A 68 -0.71 -14.10 4.73
C GLY A 68 -1.45 -15.27 4.05
N GLY A 69 -1.72 -15.12 2.75
CA GLY A 69 -2.37 -16.14 1.94
C GLY A 69 -3.36 -15.54 0.95
N TYR A 70 -3.78 -16.38 0.00
CA TYR A 70 -4.58 -15.96 -1.15
C TYR A 70 -5.89 -15.25 -0.77
N GLU A 71 -6.72 -15.85 0.08
CA GLU A 71 -8.02 -15.27 0.47
C GLU A 71 -7.87 -13.92 1.15
N VAL A 72 -6.83 -13.79 1.98
CA VAL A 72 -6.58 -12.56 2.72
C VAL A 72 -6.10 -11.45 1.79
N GLY A 73 -5.25 -11.80 0.82
CA GLY A 73 -4.90 -10.91 -0.28
C GLY A 73 -6.12 -10.50 -1.10
N ARG A 74 -7.01 -11.44 -1.44
CA ARG A 74 -8.21 -11.20 -2.25
C ARG A 74 -9.16 -10.20 -1.62
N GLU A 75 -9.49 -10.39 -0.34
CA GLU A 75 -10.32 -9.43 0.42
C GLU A 75 -9.67 -8.05 0.50
N ALA A 76 -8.36 -7.99 0.74
CA ALA A 76 -7.64 -6.72 0.74
C ALA A 76 -7.69 -6.04 -0.65
N GLY A 77 -7.50 -6.80 -1.73
CA GLY A 77 -7.64 -6.31 -3.10
C GLY A 77 -9.03 -5.75 -3.39
N ILE A 78 -10.09 -6.43 -2.98
CA ILE A 78 -11.48 -5.96 -3.16
C ILE A 78 -11.69 -4.62 -2.48
N LEU A 79 -11.19 -4.46 -1.25
CA LEU A 79 -11.28 -3.20 -0.52
C LEU A 79 -10.48 -2.08 -1.20
N LEU A 80 -9.32 -2.40 -1.79
CA LEU A 80 -8.48 -1.43 -2.49
C LEU A 80 -9.12 -0.91 -3.78
N ARG A 81 -10.02 -1.66 -4.44
CA ARG A 81 -10.76 -1.19 -5.63
C ARG A 81 -11.59 0.06 -5.36
N ALA A 82 -12.04 0.26 -4.12
CA ALA A 82 -12.78 1.46 -3.74
C ALA A 82 -11.92 2.74 -3.76
N TYR A 83 -10.58 2.58 -3.77
CA TYR A 83 -9.63 3.69 -3.59
C TYR A 83 -8.69 3.87 -4.78
N TYR A 84 -8.37 2.79 -5.51
CA TYR A 84 -7.38 2.79 -6.58
C TYR A 84 -7.93 2.17 -7.85
N ARG A 85 -7.52 2.75 -8.99
CA ARG A 85 -7.60 2.04 -10.26
C ARG A 85 -6.59 0.89 -10.28
N PRO A 86 -6.85 -0.19 -11.03
CA PRO A 86 -5.93 -1.32 -11.12
C PRO A 86 -4.49 -0.91 -11.48
N GLU A 87 -4.30 0.08 -12.35
CA GLU A 87 -2.97 0.53 -12.79
C GLU A 87 -2.22 1.28 -11.67
N GLU A 88 -2.95 2.05 -10.86
CA GLU A 88 -2.39 2.80 -9.73
C GLU A 88 -1.85 1.86 -8.66
N LEU A 89 -2.54 0.74 -8.43
CA LEU A 89 -2.08 -0.30 -7.52
C LEU A 89 -0.72 -0.89 -7.95
N LEU A 90 -0.48 -1.09 -9.25
CA LEU A 90 0.79 -1.65 -9.71
C LEU A 90 1.96 -0.73 -9.36
N GLU A 91 1.77 0.58 -9.49
CA GLU A 91 2.76 1.59 -9.10
C GLU A 91 2.99 1.60 -7.59
N ILE A 92 1.92 1.45 -6.80
CA ILE A 92 2.01 1.32 -5.34
C ILE A 92 2.81 0.07 -4.98
N LEU A 93 2.42 -1.10 -5.48
CA LEU A 93 3.11 -2.37 -5.24
C LEU A 93 4.58 -2.33 -5.67
N THR A 94 4.91 -1.58 -6.73
CA THR A 94 6.32 -1.39 -7.15
C THR A 94 7.13 -0.65 -6.09
N ARG A 95 6.55 0.35 -5.44
CA ARG A 95 7.26 1.21 -4.46
C ARG A 95 7.32 0.59 -3.08
N ILE A 96 6.21 0.03 -2.60
CA ILE A 96 6.09 -0.47 -1.22
C ILE A 96 6.25 -1.99 -1.11
N GLY A 97 5.92 -2.71 -2.18
CA GLY A 97 5.97 -4.17 -2.23
C GLY A 97 7.33 -4.75 -1.83
N PRO A 98 8.48 -4.18 -2.24
CA PRO A 98 9.78 -4.70 -1.84
C PRO A 98 10.02 -4.66 -0.32
N LYS A 99 9.51 -3.63 0.36
CA LYS A 99 9.71 -3.40 1.80
C LYS A 99 8.75 -4.20 2.67
N ILE A 100 7.51 -4.39 2.21
CA ILE A 100 6.42 -4.96 3.02
C ILE A 100 6.16 -6.42 2.68
N LEU A 101 6.20 -6.76 1.38
CA LEU A 101 5.79 -8.06 0.85
C LEU A 101 6.93 -8.78 0.12
N HIS A 102 8.16 -8.25 0.20
CA HIS A 102 9.33 -8.72 -0.56
C HIS A 102 9.04 -8.94 -2.06
N THR A 103 8.19 -8.05 -2.61
CA THR A 103 7.62 -8.14 -3.95
C THR A 103 8.28 -7.12 -4.87
N ASN A 104 8.98 -7.58 -5.90
CA ASN A 104 9.72 -6.70 -6.81
C ASN A 104 9.10 -6.75 -8.21
N ARG A 105 8.83 -5.60 -8.82
CA ARG A 105 8.36 -5.56 -10.21
C ARG A 105 9.52 -5.89 -11.15
N VAL A 106 9.37 -6.94 -11.95
CA VAL A 106 10.39 -7.42 -12.91
C VAL A 106 9.98 -7.23 -14.37
N GLY A 107 8.75 -6.77 -14.61
CA GLY A 107 8.27 -6.37 -15.92
C GLY A 107 7.00 -5.53 -15.82
N PRO A 108 6.48 -5.01 -16.95
CA PRO A 108 5.27 -4.18 -16.95
C PRO A 108 4.07 -4.86 -16.27
N ARG A 109 4.01 -6.20 -16.38
CA ARG A 109 2.93 -7.05 -15.90
C ARG A 109 3.45 -8.28 -15.14
N ALA A 110 4.60 -8.12 -14.46
CA ALA A 110 5.24 -9.22 -13.75
C ALA A 110 5.90 -8.75 -12.45
N PHE A 111 5.70 -9.54 -11.38
CA PHE A 111 6.33 -9.34 -10.08
C PHE A 111 7.04 -10.60 -9.63
N ARG A 112 8.24 -10.46 -9.05
CA ARG A 112 8.96 -11.53 -8.38
C ARG A 112 8.67 -11.49 -6.88
N VAL A 113 8.24 -12.63 -6.34
CA VAL A 113 7.93 -12.87 -4.93
C VAL A 113 8.40 -14.27 -4.54
N SER A 114 9.54 -14.33 -3.85
CA SER A 114 10.17 -15.61 -3.49
C SER A 114 9.45 -16.34 -2.36
N ASP A 115 8.92 -15.61 -1.38
CA ASP A 115 8.16 -16.20 -0.27
C ASP A 115 6.79 -16.71 -0.76
N PRO A 116 6.45 -18.01 -0.60
CA PRO A 116 5.20 -18.57 -1.11
C PRO A 116 3.94 -17.93 -0.53
N ILE A 117 3.97 -17.59 0.77
CA ILE A 117 2.81 -17.00 1.46
C ILE A 117 2.58 -15.56 0.97
N ALA A 118 3.65 -14.78 0.84
CA ALA A 118 3.62 -13.45 0.25
C ALA A 118 3.20 -13.50 -1.22
N ARG A 119 3.66 -14.51 -1.98
CA ARG A 119 3.28 -14.69 -3.39
C ARG A 119 1.78 -14.94 -3.53
N ASP A 120 1.22 -15.84 -2.73
CA ASP A 120 -0.23 -16.06 -2.71
C ASP A 120 -1.00 -14.83 -2.26
N THR A 121 -0.47 -14.10 -1.28
CA THR A 121 -1.06 -12.84 -0.82
C THR A 121 -1.11 -11.80 -1.94
N VAL A 122 -0.01 -11.58 -2.66
CA VAL A 122 0.08 -10.61 -3.75
C VAL A 122 -0.81 -11.03 -4.92
N ARG A 123 -0.85 -12.32 -5.25
CA ARG A 123 -1.77 -12.87 -6.24
C ARG A 123 -3.23 -12.59 -5.86
N GLY A 124 -3.59 -12.83 -4.61
CA GLY A 124 -4.90 -12.49 -4.05
C GLY A 124 -5.19 -10.99 -4.20
N ILE A 125 -4.28 -10.11 -3.82
CA ILE A 125 -4.46 -8.64 -3.95
C ILE A 125 -4.75 -8.25 -5.40
N LEU A 126 -3.99 -8.80 -6.35
CA LEU A 126 -4.13 -8.48 -7.78
C LEU A 126 -5.47 -8.98 -8.34
N GLU A 127 -5.87 -10.22 -8.03
CA GLU A 127 -7.18 -10.75 -8.43
C GLU A 127 -8.33 -10.00 -7.75
N GLY A 128 -8.17 -9.72 -6.46
CA GLY A 128 -9.04 -8.87 -5.67
C GLY A 128 -9.17 -7.48 -6.25
N MET A 129 -8.21 -6.99 -7.04
CA MET A 129 -8.23 -5.71 -7.76
C MET A 129 -8.75 -5.79 -9.19
N GLY A 130 -9.00 -6.99 -9.71
CA GLY A 130 -9.67 -7.22 -10.99
C GLY A 130 -8.75 -7.73 -12.08
N TYR A 131 -7.51 -8.06 -11.75
CA TYR A 131 -6.62 -8.74 -12.68
C TYR A 131 -6.90 -10.23 -12.74
N ARG A 132 -6.47 -10.87 -13.83
CA ARG A 132 -6.18 -12.30 -13.80
C ARG A 132 -4.70 -12.46 -13.50
N ALA A 133 -4.37 -13.16 -12.43
CA ALA A 133 -2.99 -13.36 -12.00
C ALA A 133 -2.66 -14.86 -12.01
N ALA A 134 -1.52 -15.21 -12.59
CA ALA A 134 -0.96 -16.56 -12.52
C ALA A 134 0.37 -16.48 -11.77
N ALA A 135 0.64 -17.47 -10.91
CA ALA A 135 1.92 -17.62 -10.24
C ALA A 135 2.63 -18.85 -10.81
N ASP A 136 3.86 -18.65 -11.26
CA ASP A 136 4.78 -19.70 -11.70
C ASP A 136 6.11 -19.50 -10.99
N GLU A 137 6.58 -20.54 -10.30
CA GLU A 137 7.74 -20.47 -9.39
C GLU A 137 7.72 -19.23 -8.48
N ASP A 138 8.66 -18.29 -8.68
CA ASP A 138 8.79 -17.05 -7.93
C ASP A 138 8.19 -15.84 -8.65
N ILE A 139 7.53 -16.02 -9.80
CA ILE A 139 6.96 -14.94 -10.61
C ILE A 139 5.43 -14.97 -10.57
N ILE A 140 4.83 -13.78 -10.43
CA ILE A 140 3.41 -13.53 -10.67
C ILE A 140 3.28 -12.74 -11.97
N THR A 141 2.56 -13.28 -12.95
CA THR A 141 2.19 -12.60 -14.20
C THR A 141 0.73 -12.15 -14.16
N ILE A 142 0.46 -10.95 -14.67
CA ILE A 142 -0.90 -10.38 -14.69
C ILE A 142 -1.41 -10.11 -16.10
N GLU A 143 -2.68 -10.46 -16.30
CA GLU A 143 -3.46 -10.11 -17.48
C GLU A 143 -4.60 -9.16 -17.09
N THR A 144 -4.96 -8.27 -18.01
CA THR A 144 -6.15 -7.43 -17.86
C THR A 144 -7.36 -8.33 -18.09
N ALA A 145 -8.31 -8.33 -17.15
CA ALA A 145 -9.50 -9.17 -17.22
C ALA A 145 -10.46 -8.76 -18.33
#